data_AF-N9DZV6-F1
#
_entry.id   AF-N9DZV6-F1
#
_cell.length_a   1.000
_cell.length_b   1.000
_cell.length_c   1.000
_cell.angle_alpha   90.00
_cell.angle_beta   90.00
_cell.angle_gamma   90.00
#
_symmetry.space_group_name_H-M   'P 1'
#
loop_
_entity.id
_entity.type
_entity.pdbx_description
1 polymer ?
#
loop_
_entity_poly.entity_id
_entity_poly.type
_entity_poly.pdbx_seq_one_letter_code
_entity_poly.pdbx_strand_id
1 'polypeptide(L)'
;MNQVELILKTFQEYEFKEGLDDLFYLCGNFLKEIYPEIILEYDQDTAFFNTLKILLDSGDSSLFYNLNYEDPSKDGELLSGNAQEQIKQLQLVWIGSLDINKMDEENDYIGWYFLIYCPYGLAHKIYDEDGNFERWFCTG
;
A
#
# COMPACT_ATOMS: atom_id res chain seq x y z
N MET A 1 2.06 -15.23 15.40
CA MET A 1 1.78 -14.44 14.20
C MET A 1 3.02 -13.62 13.94
N ASN A 2 3.63 -13.75 12.76
CA ASN A 2 4.81 -12.98 12.39
C ASN A 2 4.43 -11.54 12.01
N GLN A 3 5.42 -10.66 11.83
CA GLN A 3 5.20 -9.24 11.50
C GLN A 3 4.28 -9.07 10.29
N VAL A 4 4.51 -9.81 9.20
CA VAL A 4 3.74 -9.70 7.95
C VAL A 4 2.29 -10.16 8.14
N GLU A 5 2.06 -11.27 8.83
CA GLU A 5 0.71 -11.75 9.15
C GLU A 5 -0.07 -10.74 10.01
N LEU A 6 0.61 -10.09 10.96
CA LEU A 6 0.01 -9.08 11.83
C LEU A 6 -0.33 -7.80 11.05
N ILE A 7 0.53 -7.38 10.12
CA ILE A 7 0.25 -6.27 9.21
C ILE A 7 -0.97 -6.60 8.34
N LEU A 8 -0.98 -7.76 7.66
CA LEU A 8 -2.11 -8.17 6.81
C LEU A 8 -3.43 -8.18 7.59
N LYS A 9 -3.43 -8.83 8.75
CA LYS A 9 -4.61 -8.89 9.62
C LYS A 9 -5.09 -7.48 9.99
N THR A 10 -4.17 -6.63 10.43
CA THR A 10 -4.52 -5.27 10.89
C THR A 10 -4.98 -4.39 9.72
N PHE A 11 -4.37 -4.53 8.54
CA PHE A 11 -4.74 -3.82 7.33
C PHE A 11 -6.15 -4.20 6.84
N GLN A 12 -6.54 -5.46 6.99
CA GLN A 12 -7.85 -5.97 6.55
C GLN A 12 -8.97 -5.78 7.59
N GLU A 13 -8.66 -5.83 8.89
CA GLU A 13 -9.67 -5.76 9.96
C GLU A 13 -10.04 -4.34 10.34
N TYR A 14 -9.11 -3.40 10.22
CA TYR A 14 -9.39 -1.99 10.44
C TYR A 14 -9.86 -1.41 9.12
N GLU A 15 -10.91 -0.59 9.14
CA GLU A 15 -11.31 0.28 8.02
C GLU A 15 -10.24 1.37 7.77
N PHE A 16 -8.95 1.00 7.73
CA PHE A 16 -7.95 1.81 7.07
C PHE A 16 -8.46 2.05 5.66
N LYS A 17 -8.30 3.28 5.18
CA LYS A 17 -8.81 3.70 3.87
C LYS A 17 -7.84 3.19 2.81
N GLU A 18 -7.66 1.87 2.78
CA GLU A 18 -6.96 0.92 1.91
C GLU A 18 -5.91 1.46 0.92
N GLY A 19 -5.20 2.51 1.29
CA GLY A 19 -4.17 3.16 0.50
C GLY A 19 -2.79 2.56 0.74
N LEU A 20 -1.85 2.89 -0.16
CA LEU A 20 -0.44 2.50 0.00
C LEU A 20 0.21 3.17 1.22
N ASP A 21 -0.24 4.36 1.58
CA ASP A 21 0.19 5.11 2.75
C ASP A 21 -0.18 4.38 4.05
N ASP A 22 -1.45 3.99 4.21
CA ASP A 22 -1.92 3.22 5.36
C ASP A 22 -1.11 1.92 5.53
N LEU A 23 -0.90 1.20 4.42
CA LEU A 23 -0.07 -0.02 4.43
C LEU A 23 1.38 0.30 4.83
N PHE A 24 1.95 1.37 4.30
CA PHE A 24 3.32 1.79 4.58
C PHE A 24 3.54 2.11 6.05
N TYR A 25 2.67 2.90 6.68
CA TYR A 25 2.82 3.24 8.10
C TYR A 25 2.65 2.03 8.99
N LEU A 26 1.69 1.16 8.67
CA LEU A 26 1.48 -0.09 9.39
C LEU A 26 2.69 -1.03 9.29
N CYS A 27 3.51 -0.94 8.24
CA CYS A 27 4.75 -1.70 8.14
C CYS A 27 5.89 -1.16 9.03
N GLY A 28 5.74 0.05 9.58
CA GLY A 28 6.73 0.75 10.40
C GLY A 28 6.45 0.67 11.90
N ASN A 29 6.83 1.74 12.61
CA ASN A 29 6.66 1.81 14.06
C ASN A 29 5.19 1.89 14.50
N PHE A 30 4.26 2.28 13.61
CA PHE A 30 2.84 2.31 13.93
C PHE A 30 2.32 0.93 14.36
N LEU A 31 2.85 -0.17 13.81
CA LEU A 31 2.53 -1.52 14.26
C LEU A 31 2.84 -1.74 15.74
N LYS A 32 3.94 -1.15 16.25
CA LYS A 32 4.31 -1.24 17.67
C LYS A 32 3.40 -0.40 18.56
N GLU A 33 2.81 0.66 18.02
CA GLU A 33 1.83 1.45 18.78
C GLU A 33 0.54 0.63 19.03
N ILE A 34 0.14 -0.17 18.03
CA ILE A 34 -1.00 -1.08 18.15
C ILE A 34 -0.64 -2.34 18.96
N TYR A 35 0.57 -2.87 18.74
CA TYR A 35 1.06 -4.11 19.36
C TYR A 35 2.43 -3.89 20.03
N PRO A 36 2.50 -3.33 21.25
CA PRO A 36 3.76 -2.93 21.88
C PRO A 36 4.78 -4.05 22.10
N GLU A 37 4.32 -5.29 22.18
CA GLU A 37 5.18 -6.46 22.41
C GLU A 37 5.71 -7.09 21.10
N ILE A 38 5.33 -6.57 19.92
CA ILE A 38 5.79 -7.12 18.64
C ILE A 38 7.29 -6.88 18.45
N ILE A 39 7.98 -7.91 17.97
CA ILE A 39 9.34 -7.79 17.47
C ILE A 39 9.25 -7.61 15.95
N LEU A 40 9.75 -6.47 15.45
CA LEU A 40 9.84 -6.26 14.01
C LEU A 40 11.06 -7.02 13.48
N GLU A 41 10.81 -7.98 12.60
CA GLU A 41 11.81 -8.83 11.95
C GLU A 41 12.44 -8.12 10.75
N TYR A 42 11.68 -7.24 10.10
CA TYR A 42 12.04 -6.51 8.90
C TYR A 42 12.01 -5.01 9.12
N ASP A 43 12.86 -4.28 8.39
CA ASP A 43 12.69 -2.84 8.21
C ASP A 43 11.38 -2.53 7.46
N GLN A 44 10.96 -1.27 7.51
CA GLN A 44 9.67 -0.82 7.00
C GLN A 44 9.51 -1.06 5.49
N ASP A 45 10.56 -0.83 4.69
CA ASP A 45 10.52 -1.03 3.24
C ASP A 45 10.37 -2.52 2.90
N THR A 46 11.17 -3.37 3.55
CA THR A 46 11.12 -4.83 3.38
C THR A 46 9.75 -5.38 3.82
N ALA A 47 9.24 -4.94 4.97
CA ALA A 47 7.92 -5.33 5.46
C ALA A 47 6.80 -4.88 4.50
N PHE A 48 6.89 -3.66 3.97
CA PHE A 48 5.95 -3.10 3.02
C PHE A 48 5.86 -3.92 1.74
N PHE A 49 6.99 -4.14 1.06
CA PHE A 49 6.98 -4.87 -0.21
C PHE A 49 6.60 -6.34 -0.04
N ASN A 50 6.99 -6.99 1.07
CA ASN A 50 6.56 -8.36 1.36
C ASN A 50 5.05 -8.44 1.57
N THR A 51 4.48 -7.50 2.32
CA THR A 51 3.05 -7.45 2.58
C THR A 51 2.25 -7.12 1.33
N LEU A 52 2.67 -6.09 0.59
CA LEU A 52 2.06 -5.69 -0.68
C LEU A 52 2.08 -6.84 -1.68
N LYS A 53 3.17 -7.62 -1.74
CA LYS A 53 3.23 -8.79 -2.61
C LYS A 53 2.14 -9.81 -2.31
N ILE A 54 1.89 -10.09 -1.04
CA ILE A 54 0.86 -11.05 -0.63
C ILE A 54 -0.54 -10.51 -0.98
N LEU A 55 -0.79 -9.22 -0.77
CA LEU A 55 -2.05 -8.58 -1.16
C LEU A 55 -2.27 -8.70 -2.67
N LEU A 56 -1.27 -8.40 -3.49
CA LEU A 56 -1.38 -8.50 -4.95
C LEU A 56 -1.50 -9.96 -5.44
N ASP A 57 -0.77 -10.91 -4.82
CA ASP A 57 -0.84 -12.34 -5.16
C ASP A 57 -2.22 -12.95 -4.85
N SER A 58 -2.98 -12.36 -3.92
CA SER A 58 -4.36 -12.80 -3.62
C SER A 58 -5.31 -12.61 -4.82
N GLY A 59 -4.99 -11.66 -5.70
CA GLY A 59 -5.85 -11.23 -6.81
C GLY A 59 -7.01 -10.34 -6.38
N ASP A 60 -7.14 -10.00 -5.09
CA ASP A 60 -8.16 -9.08 -4.56
C ASP A 60 -7.66 -7.66 -4.41
N SER A 61 -6.36 -7.44 -4.62
CA SER A 61 -5.75 -6.12 -4.69
C SER A 61 -4.98 -5.96 -6.00
N SER A 62 -4.90 -4.71 -6.47
CA SER A 62 -4.09 -4.32 -7.63
C SER A 62 -3.57 -2.91 -7.42
N LEU A 63 -2.38 -2.61 -7.92
CA LEU A 63 -1.97 -1.21 -8.10
C LEU A 63 -2.79 -0.59 -9.22
N PHE A 64 -2.97 0.73 -9.17
CA PHE A 64 -3.58 1.52 -10.23
C PHE A 64 -2.83 2.84 -10.40
N TYR A 65 -2.92 3.47 -11.57
CA TYR A 65 -2.36 4.80 -11.80
C TYR A 65 -3.19 5.86 -11.06
N ASN A 66 -2.60 6.61 -10.13
CA ASN A 66 -3.29 7.67 -9.38
C ASN A 66 -2.88 9.07 -9.87
N LEU A 67 -1.56 9.29 -10.00
CA LEU A 67 -0.95 10.55 -10.42
C LEU A 67 0.09 10.29 -11.50
N ASN A 68 -0.33 9.71 -12.63
CA ASN A 68 0.57 9.37 -13.71
C ASN A 68 0.97 10.62 -14.50
N TYR A 69 2.04 11.28 -14.07
CA TYR A 69 2.56 12.48 -14.73
C TYR A 69 3.04 12.23 -16.17
N GLU A 70 3.40 11.00 -16.55
CA GLU A 70 3.82 10.67 -17.92
C GLU A 70 2.62 10.58 -18.86
N ASP A 71 1.51 10.00 -18.38
CA ASP A 71 0.28 9.83 -19.14
C ASP A 71 -0.95 9.90 -18.22
N PRO A 72 -1.44 11.11 -17.90
CA PRO A 72 -2.60 11.30 -17.02
C PRO A 72 -3.90 10.69 -17.56
N SER A 73 -3.94 10.32 -18.85
CA SER A 73 -5.12 9.66 -19.41
C SER A 73 -5.35 8.26 -18.84
N LYS A 74 -4.33 7.68 -18.20
CA LYS A 74 -4.37 6.38 -17.54
C LYS A 74 -4.77 6.44 -16.08
N ASP A 75 -4.94 7.63 -15.50
CA ASP A 75 -5.33 7.73 -14.09
C ASP A 75 -6.66 6.99 -13.85
N GLY A 76 -6.70 6.17 -12.80
CA GLY A 76 -7.76 5.22 -12.50
C GLY A 76 -7.63 3.84 -13.14
N GLU A 77 -6.72 3.65 -14.10
CA GLU A 77 -6.48 2.33 -14.72
C GLU A 77 -5.65 1.42 -13.81
N LEU A 78 -6.12 0.18 -13.62
CA LEU A 78 -5.37 -0.85 -12.91
C LEU A 78 -4.11 -1.24 -13.68
N LEU A 79 -3.02 -1.50 -12.96
CA LEU A 79 -1.79 -2.02 -13.54
C LEU A 79 -2.01 -3.44 -14.04
N SER A 80 -1.67 -3.67 -15.31
CA SER A 80 -1.61 -5.02 -15.88
C SER A 80 -0.37 -5.79 -15.39
N GLY A 81 -0.47 -7.12 -15.34
CA GLY A 81 0.62 -8.01 -14.95
C GLY A 81 0.43 -8.65 -13.58
N ASN A 82 1.31 -9.59 -13.25
CA ASN A 82 1.31 -10.26 -11.95
C ASN A 82 1.89 -9.37 -10.83
N ALA A 83 1.73 -9.78 -9.57
CA ALA A 83 2.21 -9.04 -8.41
C ALA A 83 3.68 -8.61 -8.51
N GLN A 84 4.56 -9.47 -9.02
CA GLN A 84 5.98 -9.17 -9.14
C GLN A 84 6.25 -8.07 -10.17
N GLU A 85 5.47 -8.01 -11.25
CA GLU A 85 5.57 -6.97 -12.28
C GLU A 85 5.06 -5.63 -11.74
N GLN A 86 3.95 -5.64 -11.01
CA GLN A 86 3.40 -4.44 -10.37
C GLN A 86 4.36 -3.89 -9.29
N ILE A 87 4.93 -4.75 -8.45
CA ILE A 87 5.94 -4.35 -7.46
C ILE A 87 7.16 -3.74 -8.14
N LYS A 88 7.64 -4.32 -9.25
CA LYS A 88 8.76 -3.75 -9.99
C LYS A 88 8.46 -2.33 -10.46
N GLN A 89 7.23 -2.04 -10.89
CA GLN A 89 6.84 -0.70 -11.29
C GLN A 89 6.89 0.29 -10.12
N LEU A 90 6.36 -0.08 -8.95
CA LEU A 90 6.41 0.76 -7.75
C LEU A 90 7.86 0.97 -7.27
N GLN A 91 8.71 -0.06 -7.31
CA GLN A 91 10.10 0.03 -6.91
C GLN A 91 10.94 0.98 -7.77
N LEU A 92 10.55 1.23 -9.03
CA LEU A 92 11.26 2.18 -9.90
C LEU A 92 11.11 3.64 -9.44
N VAL A 93 10.04 3.95 -8.71
CA VAL A 93 9.74 5.31 -8.23
C VAL A 93 9.86 5.44 -6.71
N TRP A 94 10.20 4.35 -6.01
CA TRP A 94 10.30 4.29 -4.56
C TRP A 94 11.53 5.05 -4.06
N ILE A 95 11.31 5.99 -3.13
CA ILE A 95 12.39 6.82 -2.57
C ILE A 95 12.96 6.27 -1.25
N GLY A 96 12.37 5.20 -0.70
CA GLY A 96 12.78 4.61 0.57
C GLY A 96 12.10 5.25 1.78
N SER A 97 11.87 4.44 2.81
CA SER A 97 11.14 4.83 4.02
C SER A 97 11.72 6.05 4.73
N LEU A 98 13.04 6.20 4.76
CA LEU A 98 13.70 7.36 5.39
C LEU A 98 13.33 8.68 4.71
N ASP A 99 13.34 8.72 3.37
CA ASP A 99 13.02 9.94 2.62
C ASP A 99 11.51 10.21 2.62
N ILE A 100 10.68 9.16 2.60
CA ILE A 100 9.21 9.29 2.75
C ILE A 100 8.88 9.94 4.11
N ASN A 101 9.39 9.38 5.21
CA ASN A 101 9.12 9.90 6.55
C ASN A 101 9.64 11.34 6.71
N LYS A 102 10.81 11.65 6.12
CA LYS A 102 11.35 13.01 6.11
C LYS A 102 10.44 13.98 5.35
N MET A 103 9.87 13.58 4.21
CA MET A 103 8.91 14.42 3.49
C MET A 103 7.67 14.71 4.34
N ASP A 104 7.18 13.73 5.11
CA ASP A 104 6.04 13.95 5.99
C ASP A 104 6.37 15.01 7.06
N GLU A 105 7.55 14.92 7.68
CA GLU A 105 8.02 15.89 8.67
C GLU A 105 8.16 17.31 8.08
N GLU A 106 8.72 17.43 6.87
CA GLU A 106 8.94 18.72 6.21
C GLU A 106 7.64 19.39 5.78
N ASN A 107 6.58 18.60 5.52
CA ASN A 107 5.29 19.10 5.04
C ASN A 107 4.18 19.08 6.10
N ASP A 108 4.47 18.62 7.33
CA ASP A 108 3.50 18.45 8.42
C ASP A 108 2.27 17.65 7.97
N TYR A 109 2.50 16.58 7.20
CA TYR A 109 1.45 15.77 6.59
C TYR A 109 1.90 14.31 6.42
N ILE A 110 1.20 13.39 7.06
CA ILE A 110 1.43 11.94 6.93
C ILE A 110 0.92 11.47 5.57
N GLY A 111 1.77 10.82 4.79
CA GLY A 111 1.45 10.24 3.50
C GLY A 111 1.80 11.16 2.33
N TRP A 112 2.64 12.18 2.56
CA TRP A 112 2.88 13.24 1.57
C TRP A 112 3.44 12.70 0.25
N TYR A 113 4.35 11.74 0.33
CA TYR A 113 4.88 11.06 -0.85
C TYR A 113 3.78 10.38 -1.67
N PHE A 114 2.86 9.67 -1.02
CA PHE A 114 1.77 8.96 -1.69
C PHE A 114 0.75 9.92 -2.30
N LEU A 115 0.50 11.04 -1.62
CA LEU A 115 -0.45 12.05 -2.07
C LEU A 115 0.07 12.89 -3.25
N ILE A 116 1.37 13.16 -3.34
CA ILE A 116 1.91 14.16 -4.28
C ILE A 116 2.83 13.54 -5.34
N TYR A 117 3.59 12.51 -5.00
CA TYR A 117 4.70 12.04 -5.83
C TYR A 117 4.53 10.61 -6.34
N CYS A 118 3.87 9.74 -5.59
CA CYS A 118 3.65 8.36 -6.00
C CYS A 118 2.64 8.31 -7.16
N PRO A 119 3.01 7.81 -8.34
CA PRO A 119 2.08 7.70 -9.46
C PRO A 119 1.10 6.54 -9.30
N TYR A 120 1.22 5.76 -8.22
CA TYR A 120 0.42 4.56 -7.97
C TYR A 120 -0.39 4.69 -6.69
N GLY A 121 -1.61 4.16 -6.73
CA GLY A 121 -2.42 3.87 -5.55
C GLY A 121 -2.69 2.38 -5.41
N LEU A 122 -3.35 1.99 -4.32
CA LEU A 122 -3.80 0.62 -4.08
C LEU A 122 -5.31 0.55 -4.32
N ALA A 123 -5.73 -0.44 -5.10
CA ALA A 123 -7.12 -0.76 -5.30
C ALA A 123 -7.42 -2.14 -4.74
N HIS A 124 -8.63 -2.32 -4.24
CA HIS A 124 -9.14 -3.60 -3.78
C HIS A 124 -10.50 -3.91 -4.39
N LYS A 125 -10.87 -5.19 -4.42
CA LYS A 125 -12.18 -5.62 -4.86
C LYS A 125 -13.22 -5.44 -3.77
N ILE A 126 -14.37 -4.93 -4.16
CA ILE A 126 -15.60 -4.94 -3.38
C ILE A 126 -16.47 -6.09 -3.87
N TYR A 127 -16.99 -6.84 -2.91
CA TYR A 127 -17.87 -7.97 -3.11
C TYR A 127 -19.27 -7.64 -2.59
N ASP A 128 -20.31 -8.15 -3.27
CA ASP A 128 -21.68 -8.06 -2.78
C ASP A 128 -21.93 -9.01 -1.59
N GLU A 129 -23.13 -8.96 -1.01
CA GLU A 129 -23.52 -9.82 0.12
C GLU A 129 -23.46 -11.33 -0.20
N ASP A 130 -23.52 -11.69 -1.49
CA ASP A 130 -23.43 -13.06 -1.99
C ASP A 130 -21.98 -13.48 -2.30
N GLY A 131 -21.01 -12.57 -2.13
CA GLY A 131 -19.60 -12.80 -2.41
C GLY A 131 -19.22 -12.69 -3.89
N ASN A 132 -20.10 -12.13 -4.74
CA ASN A 132 -19.77 -11.88 -6.13
C ASN A 132 -19.01 -10.56 -6.26
N PHE A 133 -18.04 -10.52 -7.18
CA PHE A 133 -17.31 -9.30 -7.49
C PHE A 133 -18.27 -8.23 -8.03
N GLU A 134 -18.30 -7.06 -7.38
CA GLU A 134 -19.11 -5.92 -7.79
C GLU A 134 -18.26 -4.92 -8.58
N ARG A 135 -17.19 -4.43 -7.95
CA ARG A 135 -16.31 -3.40 -8.53
C ARG A 135 -14.96 -3.33 -7.83
N TRP A 136 -14.02 -2.63 -8.45
CA TRP A 136 -12.81 -2.17 -7.77
C TRP A 136 -13.10 -0.87 -7.02
N PHE A 137 -12.54 -0.75 -5.83
CA PHE A 137 -12.45 0.51 -5.09
C PHE A 137 -11.01 1.01 -5.16
N CYS A 138 -10.84 2.21 -5.69
CA CYS A 138 -9.54 2.86 -5.84
C CYS A 138 -9.44 3.98 -4.80
N THR A 139 -8.50 3.85 -3.86
CA THR A 139 -8.16 4.91 -2.90
C THR A 139 -7.00 5.71 -3.45
N GLY A 140 -7.20 7.01 -3.63
CA GLY A 140 -6.22 7.95 -4.15
C GLY A 140 -6.26 9.28 -3.42
#